data_AF-A0A7X7RL66-F1
#
_entry.id   AF-A0A7X7RL66-F1
#
_cell.length_a   1.000
_cell.length_b   1.000
_cell.length_c   1.000
_cell.angle_alpha   90.00
_cell.angle_beta   90.00
_cell.angle_gamma   90.00
#
_symmetry.space_group_name_H-M   'P 1'
#
loop_
_entity.id
_entity.type
_entity.pdbx_description
1 polymer ?
#
loop_
_entity_poly.entity_id
_entity_poly.type
_entity_poly.pdbx_seq_one_letter_code
_entity_poly.pdbx_strand_id
1 'polypeptide(L)'
;GETVFDFTYKDGWYPHTDGTGRSLVVRDPVAPQDGVLGEAVTWGICNTPLGTPGASDATVAQAYHGWDNFAFTAAQRDDPLVGGPYADPDGDGRVNWAEYALGCDPWTPDERPLGFALVTYAKRRYASVAFDRPSNALDVQYTVLATGDLQWELFSPVGTALFQTVPLGGGRETVTLRETTTATAPRRFLKLRVGFTP
;
A
#
# COMPACT_ATOMS: atom_id res chain seq x y z
N GLY A 1 -6.88 -43.18 -6.01
CA GLY A 1 -6.08 -41.97 -6.23
C GLY A 1 -5.85 -41.33 -4.88
N GLU A 2 -4.65 -40.83 -4.63
CA GLU A 2 -4.34 -40.09 -3.40
C GLU A 2 -4.72 -38.62 -3.59
N THR A 3 -5.28 -38.00 -2.55
CA THR A 3 -5.52 -36.56 -2.53
C THR A 3 -4.17 -35.84 -2.52
N VAL A 4 -3.95 -34.96 -3.50
CA VAL A 4 -2.73 -34.13 -3.56
C VAL A 4 -2.89 -32.91 -2.65
N PHE A 5 -4.03 -32.21 -2.71
CA PHE A 5 -4.40 -31.13 -1.80
C PHE A 5 -5.92 -31.11 -1.57
N ASP A 6 -6.33 -30.71 -0.37
CA ASP A 6 -7.72 -30.41 -0.01
C ASP A 6 -7.75 -29.15 0.85
N PHE A 7 -8.56 -28.17 0.47
CA PHE A 7 -8.70 -26.89 1.18
C PHE A 7 -10.01 -26.18 0.81
N THR A 8 -10.44 -25.28 1.69
CA THR A 8 -11.59 -24.39 1.45
C THR A 8 -11.10 -22.97 1.19
N TYR A 9 -11.74 -22.26 0.28
CA TYR A 9 -11.47 -20.85 0.00
C TYR A 9 -12.69 -19.98 0.27
N LYS A 10 -12.49 -18.67 0.43
CA LYS A 10 -13.57 -17.67 0.46
C LYS A 10 -13.33 -16.61 -0.59
N ASP A 11 -14.40 -16.20 -1.25
CA ASP A 11 -14.40 -15.20 -2.33
C ASP A 11 -13.81 -13.86 -1.87
N GLY A 12 -14.18 -13.39 -0.67
CA GLY A 12 -13.71 -12.13 -0.11
C GLY A 12 -12.24 -12.07 0.30
N TRP A 13 -11.41 -13.07 -0.01
CA TRP A 13 -9.98 -13.02 0.30
C TRP A 13 -9.25 -11.97 -0.54
N TYR A 14 -9.57 -11.86 -1.84
CA TYR A 14 -8.90 -10.93 -2.76
C TYR A 14 -9.84 -10.50 -3.90
N PRO A 15 -10.75 -9.54 -3.66
CA PRO A 15 -11.71 -9.09 -4.69
C PRO A 15 -11.07 -8.61 -6.00
N HIS A 16 -9.82 -8.11 -5.97
CA HIS A 16 -9.08 -7.73 -7.18
C HIS A 16 -8.69 -8.90 -8.11
N THR A 17 -8.90 -10.15 -7.68
CA THR A 17 -8.75 -11.33 -8.55
C THR A 17 -10.08 -11.77 -9.18
N ASP A 18 -11.18 -11.10 -8.84
CA ASP A 18 -12.48 -11.44 -9.38
C ASP A 18 -12.64 -10.88 -10.80
N GLY A 19 -13.14 -11.71 -11.72
CA GLY A 19 -13.36 -11.31 -13.10
C GLY A 19 -12.07 -11.20 -13.93
N THR A 20 -11.79 -10.02 -14.49
CA THR A 20 -10.80 -9.91 -15.57
C THR A 20 -9.41 -9.48 -15.07
N GLY A 21 -8.46 -10.40 -15.14
CA GLY A 21 -7.04 -10.10 -15.40
C GLY A 21 -6.05 -10.73 -14.42
N ARG A 22 -6.28 -10.59 -13.12
CA ARG A 22 -5.31 -11.06 -12.11
C ARG A 22 -5.72 -12.42 -11.56
N SER A 23 -4.77 -13.33 -11.48
CA SER A 23 -4.94 -14.62 -10.82
C SER A 23 -4.51 -14.57 -9.36
N LEU A 24 -5.08 -15.45 -8.53
CA LEU A 24 -4.47 -15.82 -7.26
C LEU A 24 -3.22 -16.65 -7.49
N VAL A 25 -2.18 -16.37 -6.72
CA VAL A 25 -0.90 -17.06 -6.76
C VAL A 25 -0.46 -17.42 -5.34
N VAL A 26 0.26 -18.53 -5.18
CA VAL A 26 0.85 -18.89 -3.89
C VAL A 26 2.02 -17.93 -3.63
N ARG A 27 1.99 -17.22 -2.49
CA ARG A 27 3.00 -16.19 -2.16
C ARG A 27 4.41 -16.75 -2.02
N ASP A 28 4.53 -17.94 -1.43
CA ASP A 28 5.78 -18.68 -1.28
C ASP A 28 5.61 -20.10 -1.82
N PRO A 29 5.85 -20.32 -3.13
CA PRO A 29 5.63 -21.62 -3.74
C PRO A 29 6.67 -22.67 -3.32
N VAL A 30 7.75 -22.28 -2.63
CA VAL A 30 8.77 -23.23 -2.14
C VAL A 30 8.56 -23.63 -0.67
N ALA A 31 7.67 -22.94 0.06
CA ALA A 31 7.23 -23.36 1.39
C ALA A 31 6.32 -24.60 1.32
N PRO A 32 6.28 -25.44 2.38
CA PRO A 32 5.33 -26.55 2.47
C PRO A 32 3.88 -26.06 2.35
N GLN A 33 3.10 -26.68 1.47
CA GLN A 33 1.73 -26.27 1.17
C GLN A 33 0.67 -27.10 1.92
N ASP A 34 1.10 -28.17 2.60
CA ASP A 34 0.21 -29.10 3.30
C ASP A 34 -0.54 -28.39 4.44
N GLY A 35 -1.87 -28.35 4.32
CA GLY A 35 -2.75 -27.79 5.34
C GLY A 35 -2.80 -26.27 5.44
N VAL A 36 -2.06 -25.53 4.60
CA VAL A 36 -2.02 -24.05 4.65
C VAL A 36 -2.74 -23.35 3.48
N LEU A 37 -3.09 -24.09 2.43
CA LEU A 37 -3.82 -23.54 1.27
C LEU A 37 -5.24 -23.03 1.62
N GLY A 38 -5.78 -23.44 2.77
CA GLY A 38 -7.06 -22.94 3.31
C GLY A 38 -6.98 -21.57 3.97
N GLU A 39 -5.79 -20.98 4.08
CA GLU A 39 -5.56 -19.68 4.71
C GLU A 39 -5.34 -18.59 3.64
N ALA A 40 -6.08 -17.48 3.74
CA ALA A 40 -5.98 -16.36 2.79
C ALA A 40 -4.54 -15.84 2.64
N VAL A 41 -3.80 -15.80 3.76
CA VAL A 41 -2.43 -15.29 3.84
C VAL A 41 -1.40 -16.10 3.05
N THR A 42 -1.74 -17.33 2.64
CA THR A 42 -0.92 -18.17 1.75
C THR A 42 -0.96 -17.68 0.31
N TRP A 43 -2.03 -16.96 -0.05
CA TRP A 43 -2.31 -16.49 -1.39
C TRP A 43 -1.93 -15.01 -1.56
N GLY A 44 -1.83 -14.58 -2.81
CA GLY A 44 -1.64 -13.20 -3.17
C GLY A 44 -2.16 -12.90 -4.55
N ILE A 45 -2.30 -11.61 -4.84
CA ILE A 45 -2.71 -11.12 -6.15
C ILE A 45 -1.49 -11.19 -7.08
N CYS A 46 -1.60 -11.86 -8.21
CA CYS A 46 -0.55 -11.81 -9.22
C CYS A 46 -0.24 -10.36 -9.58
N ASN A 47 1.04 -9.98 -9.56
CA ASN A 47 1.44 -8.60 -9.87
C ASN A 47 1.23 -8.26 -11.36
N THR A 48 1.21 -9.26 -12.23
CA THR A 48 0.98 -9.08 -13.66
C THR A 48 -0.52 -9.14 -13.99
N PRO A 49 -1.11 -8.11 -14.64
CA PRO A 49 -2.55 -8.05 -14.93
C PRO A 49 -3.13 -9.14 -15.84
N LEU A 50 -2.34 -10.07 -16.37
CA LEU A 50 -2.80 -11.21 -17.18
C LEU A 50 -2.19 -12.54 -16.70
N GLY A 51 -1.67 -12.57 -15.47
CA GLY A 51 -0.95 -13.71 -14.92
C GLY A 51 0.46 -13.89 -15.50
N THR A 52 1.08 -15.00 -15.13
CA THR A 52 2.47 -15.37 -15.43
C THR A 52 2.57 -16.85 -15.87
N PRO A 53 1.80 -17.30 -16.90
CA PRO A 53 1.77 -18.71 -17.27
C PRO A 53 3.16 -19.24 -17.61
N GLY A 54 3.61 -20.28 -16.90
CA GLY A 54 4.91 -20.91 -17.09
C GLY A 54 6.11 -20.15 -16.51
N ALA A 55 5.87 -19.07 -15.74
CA ALA A 55 6.90 -18.31 -15.04
C ALA A 55 6.58 -18.25 -13.53
N SER A 56 7.59 -17.98 -12.70
CA SER A 56 7.39 -17.74 -11.27
C SER A 56 6.94 -16.30 -11.02
N ASP A 57 6.00 -16.11 -10.10
CA ASP A 57 5.66 -14.78 -9.59
C ASP A 57 6.75 -14.29 -8.63
N ALA A 58 7.53 -13.28 -9.06
CA ALA A 58 8.59 -12.72 -8.24
C ALA A 58 8.07 -11.80 -7.11
N THR A 59 6.90 -11.20 -7.32
CA THR A 59 6.23 -10.32 -6.35
C THR A 59 4.72 -10.44 -6.48
N VAL A 60 4.01 -10.12 -5.40
CA VAL A 60 2.55 -9.99 -5.39
C VAL A 60 2.14 -8.53 -5.39
N ALA A 61 1.00 -8.23 -6.00
CA ALA A 61 0.35 -6.93 -5.87
C ALA A 61 -0.31 -6.79 -4.49
N GLN A 62 -0.54 -5.55 -4.08
CA GLN A 62 -1.19 -5.22 -2.81
C GLN A 62 -2.54 -4.54 -3.05
N ALA A 63 -3.46 -4.79 -2.13
CA ALA A 63 -4.73 -4.08 -2.02
C ALA A 63 -5.22 -4.18 -0.56
N TYR A 64 -6.18 -3.35 -0.17
CA TYR A 64 -6.75 -3.29 1.17
C TYR A 64 -7.24 -4.65 1.65
N HIS A 65 -8.07 -5.32 0.86
CA HIS A 65 -8.57 -6.67 1.19
C HIS A 65 -7.50 -7.76 1.13
N GLY A 66 -6.35 -7.47 0.53
CA GLY A 66 -5.19 -8.34 0.64
C GLY A 66 -4.41 -8.13 1.94
N TRP A 67 -4.35 -6.88 2.41
CA TRP A 67 -3.69 -6.45 3.64
C TRP A 67 -4.51 -6.80 4.89
N ASP A 68 -5.84 -6.66 4.84
CA ASP A 68 -6.71 -6.92 5.98
C ASP A 68 -6.62 -8.39 6.46
N ASN A 69 -6.34 -9.33 5.55
CA ASN A 69 -6.08 -10.74 5.86
C ASN A 69 -4.90 -10.93 6.83
N PHE A 70 -3.96 -9.98 6.87
CA PHE A 70 -2.79 -10.00 7.76
C PHE A 70 -2.98 -9.11 8.99
N ALA A 71 -3.72 -8.01 8.86
CA ALA A 71 -3.93 -7.04 9.94
C ALA A 71 -5.04 -7.45 10.91
N PHE A 72 -5.98 -8.30 10.47
CA PHE A 72 -7.18 -8.65 11.21
C PHE A 72 -7.46 -10.16 11.16
N THR A 73 -7.97 -10.70 12.26
CA THR A 73 -8.60 -12.02 12.28
C THR A 73 -9.88 -12.04 11.42
N ALA A 74 -10.35 -13.22 11.03
CA ALA A 74 -11.58 -13.35 10.25
C ALA A 74 -12.79 -12.67 10.94
N ALA A 75 -12.96 -12.85 12.26
CA ALA A 75 -14.06 -12.24 13.00
C ALA A 75 -13.96 -10.71 13.08
N GLN A 76 -12.75 -10.16 13.14
CA GLN A 76 -12.53 -8.71 13.12
C GLN A 76 -12.82 -8.10 11.75
N ARG A 77 -12.54 -8.82 10.66
CA ARG A 77 -12.92 -8.38 9.30
C ARG A 77 -14.42 -8.38 9.07
N ASP A 78 -15.13 -9.30 9.71
CA ASP A 78 -16.59 -9.37 9.68
C ASP A 78 -17.25 -8.23 10.50
N ASP A 79 -16.49 -7.55 11.37
CA ASP A 79 -16.96 -6.37 12.11
C ASP A 79 -16.59 -5.06 11.37
N PRO A 80 -17.56 -4.34 10.78
CA PRO A 80 -17.29 -3.12 10.02
C PRO A 80 -16.77 -1.96 10.87
N LEU A 81 -16.93 -2.01 12.20
CA LEU A 81 -16.40 -1.02 13.14
C LEU A 81 -14.97 -1.32 13.58
N VAL A 82 -14.43 -2.48 13.18
CA VAL A 82 -13.05 -2.89 13.49
C VAL A 82 -12.24 -3.12 12.22
N GLY A 83 -12.62 -4.06 11.36
CA GLY A 83 -11.88 -4.39 10.13
C GLY A 83 -12.37 -3.65 8.88
N GLY A 84 -13.43 -2.85 8.99
CA GLY A 84 -13.93 -2.05 7.87
C GLY A 84 -12.93 -0.97 7.45
N PRO A 85 -12.87 -0.58 6.15
CA PRO A 85 -11.87 0.37 5.66
C PRO A 85 -11.94 1.75 6.33
N TYR A 86 -13.11 2.14 6.86
CA TYR A 86 -13.34 3.42 7.54
C TYR A 86 -13.38 3.31 9.06
N ALA A 87 -13.07 2.13 9.63
CA ALA A 87 -12.89 1.97 11.07
C ALA A 87 -11.54 2.52 11.52
N ASP A 88 -11.47 2.91 12.79
CA ASP A 88 -10.28 3.45 13.48
C ASP A 88 -10.19 2.74 14.83
N PRO A 89 -9.64 1.50 14.87
CA PRO A 89 -9.66 0.66 16.06
C PRO A 89 -8.76 1.16 17.19
N ASP A 90 -7.70 1.89 16.87
CA ASP A 90 -6.72 2.39 17.82
C ASP A 90 -6.98 3.85 18.26
N GLY A 91 -7.81 4.59 17.52
CA GLY A 91 -8.33 5.90 17.89
C GLY A 91 -7.35 7.05 17.63
N ASP A 92 -6.37 6.87 16.75
CA ASP A 92 -5.41 7.92 16.39
C ASP A 92 -5.97 8.93 15.36
N GLY A 93 -7.17 8.66 14.81
CA GLY A 93 -7.85 9.45 13.80
C GLY A 93 -7.56 9.05 12.35
N ARG A 94 -6.79 7.98 12.13
CA ARG A 94 -6.51 7.40 10.82
C ARG A 94 -7.25 6.08 10.65
N VAL A 95 -8.11 6.05 9.66
CA VAL A 95 -8.90 4.85 9.37
C VAL A 95 -8.09 3.77 8.66
N ASN A 96 -8.52 2.52 8.75
CA ASN A 96 -7.80 1.35 8.23
C ASN A 96 -7.31 1.46 6.78
N TRP A 97 -8.08 2.05 5.84
CA TRP A 97 -7.59 2.19 4.46
C TRP A 97 -6.39 3.14 4.38
N ALA A 98 -6.35 4.16 5.25
CA ALA A 98 -5.27 5.12 5.33
C ALA A 98 -4.06 4.53 6.07
N GLU A 99 -4.30 3.70 7.10
CA GLU A 99 -3.28 2.83 7.73
C GLU A 99 -2.58 1.97 6.67
N TYR A 100 -3.36 1.22 5.89
CA TYR A 100 -2.88 0.41 4.77
C TYR A 100 -2.05 1.25 3.79
N ALA A 101 -2.59 2.38 3.32
CA ALA A 101 -1.94 3.20 2.31
C ALA A 101 -0.64 3.84 2.81
N LEU A 102 -0.52 4.12 4.11
CA LEU A 102 0.67 4.72 4.69
C LEU A 102 1.59 3.70 5.37
N GLY A 103 1.25 2.42 5.31
CA GLY A 103 2.07 1.33 5.85
C GLY A 103 2.13 1.29 7.37
N CYS A 104 1.13 1.86 8.06
CA CYS A 104 1.03 1.95 9.51
C CYS A 104 0.33 0.72 10.13
N ASP A 105 0.14 0.74 11.46
CA ASP A 105 -0.45 -0.35 12.25
C ASP A 105 -1.81 0.05 12.83
N PRO A 106 -2.93 -0.60 12.43
CA PRO A 106 -4.28 -0.22 12.85
C PRO A 106 -4.60 -0.52 14.33
N TRP A 107 -3.63 -1.07 15.07
CA TRP A 107 -3.76 -1.42 16.48
C TRP A 107 -2.87 -0.58 17.41
N THR A 108 -2.01 0.27 16.84
CA THR A 108 -1.02 1.02 17.59
C THR A 108 -1.06 2.49 17.18
N PRO A 109 -1.56 3.40 18.04
CA PRO A 109 -1.58 4.81 17.72
C PRO A 109 -0.17 5.31 17.41
N ASP A 110 0.01 5.93 16.24
CA ASP A 110 1.32 6.33 15.77
C ASP A 110 1.37 7.80 15.29
N GLU A 111 2.59 8.29 15.12
CA GLU A 111 2.79 9.60 14.53
C GLU A 111 2.72 9.51 13.00
N ARG A 112 2.29 10.63 12.38
CA ARG A 112 2.16 10.74 10.92
C ARG A 112 3.48 10.34 10.23
N PRO A 113 3.49 9.31 9.35
CA PRO A 113 4.71 8.80 8.72
C PRO A 113 5.14 9.65 7.51
N LEU A 114 5.31 10.96 7.71
CA LEU A 114 5.68 11.92 6.66
C LEU A 114 7.00 12.62 7.00
N GLY A 115 8.01 12.40 6.17
CA GLY A 115 9.26 13.15 6.19
C GLY A 115 9.26 14.24 5.13
N PHE A 116 9.71 15.46 5.47
CA PHE A 116 9.95 16.52 4.51
C PHE A 116 11.41 16.93 4.51
N ALA A 117 12.02 16.98 3.33
CA ALA A 117 13.44 17.31 3.20
C ALA A 117 13.74 18.03 1.88
N LEU A 118 14.88 18.71 1.85
CA LEU A 118 15.50 19.15 0.60
C LEU A 118 16.50 18.09 0.14
N VAL A 119 16.27 17.49 -1.03
CA VAL A 119 17.19 16.54 -1.66
C VAL A 119 18.01 17.21 -2.76
N THR A 120 19.25 16.76 -2.94
CA THR A 120 20.13 17.24 -4.01
C THR A 120 20.13 16.25 -5.17
N TYR A 121 19.75 16.72 -6.37
CA TYR A 121 19.78 15.94 -7.60
C TYR A 121 20.36 16.81 -8.72
N ALA A 122 21.31 16.28 -9.50
CA ALA A 122 21.97 17.01 -10.58
C ALA A 122 22.46 18.42 -10.14
N LYS A 123 23.13 18.50 -8.97
CA LYS A 123 23.67 19.72 -8.36
C LYS A 123 22.64 20.82 -8.00
N ARG A 124 21.35 20.48 -7.96
CA ARG A 124 20.26 21.40 -7.58
C ARG A 124 19.45 20.81 -6.42
N ARG A 125 18.83 21.67 -5.60
CA ARG A 125 17.98 21.26 -4.47
C ARG A 125 16.51 21.24 -4.89
N TYR A 126 15.77 20.25 -4.39
CA TYR A 126 14.35 20.06 -4.63
C TYR A 126 13.64 19.79 -3.30
N ALA A 127 12.45 20.32 -3.12
CA ALA A 127 11.59 19.90 -2.00
C ALA A 127 11.13 18.46 -2.24
N SER A 128 11.04 17.69 -1.17
CA SER A 128 10.65 16.29 -1.23
C SER A 128 9.79 15.89 -0.04
N VAL A 129 8.97 14.87 -0.27
CA VAL A 129 8.21 14.16 0.75
C VAL A 129 8.63 12.70 0.74
N ALA A 130 8.87 12.15 1.92
CA ALA A 130 9.12 10.74 2.16
C ALA A 130 7.95 10.16 2.96
N PHE A 131 7.47 8.99 2.57
CA PHE A 131 6.40 8.27 3.25
C PHE A 131 6.48 6.78 2.94
N ASP A 132 5.92 5.98 3.82
CA ASP A 132 5.79 4.54 3.62
C ASP A 132 4.53 4.23 2.82
N ARG A 133 4.60 3.18 2.01
CA ARG A 133 3.46 2.69 1.22
C ARG A 133 3.55 1.19 0.96
N PRO A 134 2.42 0.53 0.65
CA PRO A 134 2.43 -0.78 0.03
C PRO A 134 3.06 -0.72 -1.36
N SER A 135 3.99 -1.64 -1.65
CA SER A 135 4.58 -1.78 -2.98
C SER A 135 3.56 -2.44 -3.92
N ASN A 136 3.55 -2.06 -5.20
CA ASN A 136 2.63 -2.60 -6.22
C ASN A 136 1.13 -2.53 -5.82
N ALA A 137 0.73 -1.47 -5.12
CA ALA A 137 -0.65 -1.30 -4.70
C ALA A 137 -1.58 -0.93 -5.87
N LEU A 138 -2.78 -1.51 -5.89
CA LEU A 138 -3.71 -1.43 -7.01
C LEU A 138 -4.84 -0.41 -6.81
N ASP A 139 -5.11 -0.07 -5.57
CA ASP A 139 -6.31 0.61 -5.06
C ASP A 139 -5.99 1.95 -4.37
N VAL A 140 -4.71 2.34 -4.34
CA VAL A 140 -4.26 3.60 -3.71
C VAL A 140 -3.46 4.47 -4.67
N GLN A 141 -3.71 5.78 -4.59
CA GLN A 141 -3.02 6.78 -5.40
C GLN A 141 -2.47 7.90 -4.53
N TYR A 142 -1.25 8.35 -4.85
CA TYR A 142 -0.54 9.38 -4.10
C TYR A 142 -0.32 10.61 -4.97
N THR A 143 -0.78 11.76 -4.51
CA THR A 143 -0.51 13.06 -5.14
C THR A 143 0.17 13.98 -4.15
N VAL A 144 1.30 14.58 -4.53
CA VAL A 144 1.89 15.67 -3.75
C VAL A 144 1.24 16.99 -4.16
N LEU A 145 0.78 17.74 -3.16
CA LEU A 145 0.28 19.09 -3.31
C LEU A 145 1.22 20.05 -2.60
N ALA A 146 1.23 21.30 -3.04
CA ALA A 146 2.08 22.28 -2.40
C ALA A 146 1.57 23.71 -2.56
N THR A 147 1.97 24.58 -1.62
CA THR A 147 1.71 26.03 -1.65
C THR A 147 2.94 26.82 -1.19
N GLY A 148 2.92 28.15 -1.33
CA GLY A 148 3.90 29.09 -0.78
C GLY A 148 3.48 29.80 0.51
N ASP A 149 2.21 29.71 0.91
CA ASP A 149 1.57 30.56 1.94
C ASP A 149 0.86 29.81 3.08
N LEU A 150 0.85 28.48 3.05
CA LEU A 150 0.21 27.58 4.03
C LEU A 150 -1.32 27.74 4.13
N GLN A 151 -1.96 28.45 3.20
CA GLN A 151 -3.42 28.52 3.15
C GLN A 151 -3.96 27.20 2.56
N TRP A 152 -4.94 26.60 3.24
CA TRP A 152 -5.38 25.23 2.98
C TRP A 152 -5.96 25.07 1.57
N GLU A 153 -6.70 26.06 1.11
CA GLU A 153 -7.35 26.13 -0.19
C GLU A 153 -6.38 26.38 -1.36
N LEU A 154 -5.14 26.79 -1.08
CA LEU A 154 -4.14 27.10 -2.11
C LEU A 154 -3.20 25.93 -2.42
N PHE A 155 -3.36 24.80 -1.73
CA PHE A 155 -2.65 23.58 -2.09
C PHE A 155 -3.12 23.06 -3.44
N SER A 156 -2.22 23.00 -4.41
CA SER A 156 -2.46 22.42 -5.73
C SER A 156 -1.50 21.26 -6.03
N PRO A 157 -1.90 20.27 -6.85
CA PRO A 157 -0.99 19.21 -7.29
C PRO A 157 0.28 19.77 -7.93
N VAL A 158 1.41 19.11 -7.68
CA VAL A 158 2.71 19.45 -8.27
C VAL A 158 3.30 18.27 -9.02
N GLY A 159 4.15 18.56 -10.00
CA GLY A 159 4.93 17.53 -10.68
C GLY A 159 5.96 16.92 -9.73
N THR A 160 6.00 15.61 -9.65
CA THR A 160 6.99 14.87 -8.84
C THR A 160 7.75 13.85 -9.66
N ALA A 161 8.97 13.56 -9.23
CA ALA A 161 9.77 12.44 -9.71
C ALA A 161 10.20 11.57 -8.53
N LEU A 162 10.28 10.26 -8.75
CA LEU A 162 10.87 9.34 -7.79
C LEU A 162 12.34 9.72 -7.56
N PHE A 163 12.71 9.93 -6.29
CA PHE A 163 14.09 10.17 -5.89
C PHE A 163 14.72 8.90 -5.34
N GLN A 164 14.00 8.18 -4.48
CA GLN A 164 14.49 6.96 -3.84
C GLN A 164 13.32 6.07 -3.43
N THR A 165 13.54 4.75 -3.49
CA THR A 165 12.70 3.74 -2.86
C THR A 165 13.58 2.88 -1.95
N VAL A 166 13.13 2.62 -0.73
CA VAL A 166 13.80 1.72 0.23
C VAL A 166 12.82 0.63 0.65
N PRO A 167 13.08 -0.66 0.32
CA PRO A 167 12.23 -1.76 0.78
C PRO A 167 12.24 -1.88 2.30
N LEU A 168 11.08 -2.09 2.90
CA LEU A 168 10.90 -2.34 4.34
C LEU A 168 10.63 -3.82 4.66
N GLY A 169 10.45 -4.64 3.62
CA GLY A 169 9.98 -6.02 3.75
C GLY A 169 8.45 -6.11 3.81
N GLY A 170 7.92 -7.33 3.70
CA GLY A 170 6.47 -7.60 3.79
C GLY A 170 5.62 -6.90 2.73
N GLY A 171 6.20 -6.49 1.59
CA GLY A 171 5.49 -5.74 0.56
C GLY A 171 5.29 -4.25 0.88
N ARG A 172 6.08 -3.68 1.80
CA ARG A 172 6.14 -2.23 2.06
C ARG A 172 7.45 -1.61 1.61
N GLU A 173 7.41 -0.32 1.33
CA GLU A 173 8.57 0.49 0.96
C GLU A 173 8.42 1.94 1.44
N THR A 174 9.53 2.56 1.83
CA THR A 174 9.61 4.01 1.95
C THR A 174 9.89 4.60 0.58
N VAL A 175 9.04 5.52 0.12
CA VAL A 175 9.23 6.26 -1.12
C VAL A 175 9.58 7.71 -0.81
N THR A 176 10.62 8.23 -1.46
CA THR A 176 10.91 9.67 -1.48
C THR A 176 10.57 10.23 -2.85
N LEU A 177 9.59 11.11 -2.89
CA LEU A 177 9.21 11.88 -4.08
C LEU A 177 9.76 13.30 -3.96
N ARG A 178 10.47 13.77 -4.99
CA ARG A 178 10.89 15.17 -5.10
C ARG A 178 10.04 15.91 -6.11
N GLU A 179 9.83 17.22 -5.90
CA GLU A 179 9.26 18.08 -6.94
C GLU A 179 10.15 18.05 -8.20
N THR A 180 9.55 18.26 -9.38
CA THR A 180 10.30 18.38 -10.65
C THR A 180 10.96 19.76 -10.80
N THR A 181 10.48 20.76 -10.06
CA THR A 181 11.03 22.11 -10.02
C THR A 181 11.98 22.31 -8.86
N THR A 182 13.07 23.03 -9.08
CA THR A 182 14.05 23.34 -8.04
C THR A 182 13.45 24.20 -6.93
N ALA A 183 13.86 23.94 -5.70
CA ALA A 183 13.48 24.74 -4.53
C ALA A 183 14.25 26.08 -4.53
N THR A 184 13.64 27.11 -5.13
CA THR A 184 14.16 28.49 -5.14
C THR A 184 13.34 29.44 -4.28
N ALA A 185 12.10 29.08 -3.94
CA ALA A 185 11.23 29.89 -3.11
C ALA A 185 11.72 29.93 -1.65
N PRO A 186 11.57 31.07 -0.95
CA PRO A 186 11.96 31.20 0.45
C PRO A 186 11.07 30.37 1.40
N ARG A 187 9.86 30.01 0.94
CA ARG A 187 8.90 29.17 1.67
C ARG A 187 8.24 28.20 0.71
N ARG A 188 8.08 26.96 1.15
CA ARG A 188 7.39 25.90 0.41
C ARG A 188 6.75 24.94 1.40
N PHE A 189 5.46 24.72 1.27
CA PHE A 189 4.70 23.80 2.13
C PHE A 189 4.19 22.66 1.26
N LEU A 190 4.37 21.43 1.73
CA LEU A 190 3.98 20.21 1.02
C LEU A 190 2.86 19.50 1.79
N LYS A 191 2.01 18.81 1.04
CA LYS A 191 0.96 17.93 1.55
C LYS A 191 0.92 16.68 0.68
N LEU A 192 0.76 15.52 1.31
CA LEU A 192 0.43 14.29 0.60
C LEU A 192 -1.10 14.12 0.60
N ARG A 193 -1.68 13.92 -0.58
CA ARG A 193 -3.07 13.46 -0.72
C ARG A 193 -3.04 12.01 -1.17
N VAL A 194 -3.69 11.17 -0.38
CA VAL A 194 -3.90 9.76 -0.67
C VAL A 194 -5.35 9.58 -1.12
N GLY A 195 -5.56 8.88 -2.23
CA GLY A 195 -6.87 8.44 -2.69
C GLY A 195 -6.96 6.93 -2.59
N PHE A 196 -8.13 6.43 -2.21
CA PHE A 196 -8.43 5.00 -2.10
C PHE A 196 -9.63 4.65 -2.98
N THR A 197 -9.53 3.54 -3.71
CA THR A 197 -10.59 3.01 -4.57
C THR A 197 -10.61 1.49 -4.37
N PRO A 198 -11.45 1.00 -3.43
CA PRO A 198 -11.55 -0.42 -3.11
C PRO A 198 -12.01 -1.25 -4.31
#